data_AF-A0A7L2H707-F1
#
_entry.id   AF-A0A7L2H707-F1
#
_cell.length_a   1.000
_cell.length_b   1.000
_cell.length_c   1.000
_cell.angle_alpha   90.00
_cell.angle_beta   90.00
_cell.angle_gamma   90.00
#
_symmetry.space_group_name_H-M   'P 1'
#
loop_
_entity.id
_entity.type
_entity.pdbx_description
1 polymer ?
#
loop_
_entity_poly.entity_id
_entity_poly.type
_entity_poly.pdbx_seq_one_letter_code
_entity_poly.pdbx_strand_id
1 'polypeptide(L)'
;ISQTHPNASKLPLKDSFTYDDYRWAVSSVMTRQNQIPTEDGSRVTLALIPLWDMCNHTNGLITTGYNLEDDRCECVALQDFKVGEQIYIFYGTRSNAEFVIHSGFFFDNNSHDRVKIKLGVSKSDRLYAMKAEVLARAGIPTSSVFALHSTEPPISAQLLAFLRVFCMSEEELKEHLIGERAIDKIFTLGNSEFPISWDNEVKLWTFLEARASLLLKTYKTTVEDDKSFLETHDLTSHAIMAIKLRLGEKEILEKAVKSAAASREYYTKNGFVNGENSLFNGTKSESENLNKEKSNRETEDAKESSSESTDEVKE
;
A
#
# COMPACT_ATOMS: atom_id res chain seq x y z
N ILE A 1 -30.91 21.82 23.63
CA ILE A 1 -29.47 22.13 23.51
C ILE A 1 -29.33 23.64 23.64
N SER A 2 -28.80 24.16 24.76
CA SER A 2 -28.61 25.60 24.92
C SER A 2 -27.37 26.03 24.12
N GLN A 3 -27.62 26.51 22.90
CA GLN A 3 -26.57 26.99 22.01
C GLN A 3 -26.04 28.34 22.51
N THR A 4 -24.77 28.40 22.90
CA THR A 4 -24.16 29.57 23.56
C THR A 4 -23.51 30.55 22.59
N HIS A 5 -23.30 30.15 21.33
CA HIS A 5 -22.52 30.94 20.38
C HIS A 5 -23.41 31.84 19.51
N PRO A 6 -23.21 33.18 19.52
CA PRO A 6 -24.10 34.13 18.83
C PRO A 6 -24.14 33.97 17.31
N ASN A 7 -23.03 33.52 16.69
CA ASN A 7 -22.95 33.33 15.24
C ASN A 7 -23.86 32.20 14.71
N ALA A 8 -24.26 31.24 15.54
CA ALA A 8 -25.14 30.15 15.12
C ALA A 8 -26.64 30.51 15.20
N SER A 9 -26.96 31.72 15.66
CA SER A 9 -28.34 32.15 15.97
C SER A 9 -29.30 32.16 14.78
N LYS A 10 -28.76 32.21 13.55
CA LYS A 10 -29.51 32.22 12.28
C LYS A 10 -29.56 30.85 11.59
N LEU A 11 -28.90 29.83 12.14
CA LEU A 11 -28.89 28.51 11.53
C LEU A 11 -30.19 27.77 11.84
N PRO A 12 -30.77 27.02 10.88
CA PRO A 12 -31.98 26.22 11.11
C PRO A 12 -31.76 25.14 12.18
N LEU A 13 -30.50 24.72 12.38
CA LEU A 13 -30.07 23.78 13.42
C LEU A 13 -30.36 24.28 14.85
N LYS A 14 -30.60 25.59 15.04
CA LYS A 14 -30.99 26.15 16.32
C LYS A 14 -32.36 25.65 16.76
N ASP A 15 -33.29 25.55 15.81
CA ASP A 15 -34.67 25.18 16.09
C ASP A 15 -34.80 23.67 16.28
N SER A 16 -34.07 22.88 15.48
CA SER A 16 -33.99 21.42 15.63
C SER A 16 -32.64 20.89 15.16
N PHE A 17 -31.94 20.19 16.05
CA PHE A 17 -30.74 19.44 15.73
C PHE A 17 -30.72 18.15 16.55
N THR A 18 -31.00 17.03 15.90
CA THR A 18 -31.09 15.73 16.54
C THR A 18 -29.83 14.90 16.33
N TYR A 19 -29.70 13.84 17.13
CA TYR A 19 -28.65 12.85 16.91
C TYR A 19 -28.76 12.19 15.53
N ASP A 20 -29.98 11.91 15.07
CA ASP A 20 -30.21 11.26 13.78
C ASP A 20 -29.82 12.17 12.61
N ASP A 21 -30.08 13.48 12.70
CA ASP A 21 -29.62 14.46 11.71
C ASP A 21 -28.10 14.45 11.59
N TYR A 22 -27.40 14.48 12.73
CA TYR A 22 -25.94 14.49 12.73
C TYR A 22 -25.35 13.17 12.23
N ARG A 23 -25.88 12.03 12.72
CA ARG A 23 -25.47 10.70 12.26
C ARG A 23 -25.65 10.59 10.74
N TRP A 24 -26.82 10.96 10.23
CA TRP A 24 -27.10 10.96 8.80
C TRP A 24 -26.16 11.88 8.02
N ALA A 25 -25.92 13.11 8.51
CA ALA A 25 -25.07 14.07 7.84
C ALA A 25 -23.61 13.58 7.74
N VAL A 26 -23.02 13.12 8.85
CA VAL A 26 -21.63 12.64 8.83
C VAL A 26 -21.49 11.34 8.03
N SER A 27 -22.49 10.45 8.08
CA SER A 27 -22.52 9.24 7.24
C SER A 27 -22.62 9.59 5.75
N SER A 28 -23.44 10.57 5.39
CA SER A 28 -23.56 11.05 4.00
C SER A 28 -22.24 11.62 3.51
N VAL A 29 -21.55 12.43 4.34
CA VAL A 29 -20.23 12.98 4.01
C VAL A 29 -19.18 11.87 3.91
N MET A 30 -19.00 11.01 4.91
CA MET A 30 -17.89 10.04 4.88
C MET A 30 -18.02 9.01 3.75
N THR A 31 -19.24 8.66 3.35
CA THR A 31 -19.50 7.68 2.29
C THR A 31 -19.34 8.26 0.88
N ARG A 32 -19.41 9.60 0.71
CA ARG A 32 -19.47 10.25 -0.61
C ARG A 32 -18.57 11.48 -0.82
N GLN A 33 -17.82 11.93 0.19
CA GLN A 33 -16.89 13.05 0.03
C GLN A 33 -15.72 12.70 -0.89
N ASN A 34 -15.29 13.68 -1.66
CA ASN A 34 -14.15 13.60 -2.56
C ASN A 34 -13.22 14.79 -2.32
N GLN A 35 -11.93 14.58 -2.54
CA GLN A 35 -10.95 15.65 -2.53
C GLN A 35 -10.77 16.17 -3.96
N ILE A 36 -11.01 17.46 -4.16
CA ILE A 36 -10.86 18.14 -5.46
C ILE A 36 -9.94 19.36 -5.29
N PRO A 37 -9.27 19.84 -6.35
CA PRO A 37 -8.55 21.10 -6.27
C PRO A 37 -9.52 22.27 -6.05
N THR A 38 -9.03 23.37 -5.49
CA THR A 38 -9.74 24.66 -5.50
C THR A 38 -9.76 25.25 -6.90
N GLU A 39 -10.66 26.21 -7.16
CA GLU A 39 -10.80 26.87 -8.48
C GLU A 39 -9.47 27.44 -9.02
N ASP A 40 -8.57 27.88 -8.14
CA ASP A 40 -7.24 28.40 -8.47
C ASP A 40 -6.15 27.32 -8.56
N GLY A 41 -6.48 26.05 -8.33
CA GLY A 41 -5.56 24.90 -8.31
C GLY A 41 -4.53 24.92 -7.17
N SER A 42 -4.55 25.90 -6.27
CA SER A 42 -3.49 26.11 -5.28
C SER A 42 -3.59 25.18 -4.07
N ARG A 43 -4.80 24.69 -3.79
CA ARG A 43 -5.14 23.88 -2.63
C ARG A 43 -6.13 22.79 -3.02
N VAL A 44 -6.44 21.97 -2.03
CA VAL A 44 -7.44 20.92 -2.11
C VAL A 44 -8.58 21.23 -1.14
N THR A 45 -9.80 20.88 -1.52
CA THR A 45 -11.01 21.00 -0.71
C THR A 45 -11.83 19.71 -0.78
N LEU A 46 -12.82 19.58 0.09
CA LEU A 46 -13.77 18.46 0.08
C LEU A 46 -15.05 18.86 -0.62
N ALA A 47 -15.58 17.96 -1.46
CA ALA A 47 -16.82 18.16 -2.18
C ALA A 47 -17.69 16.88 -2.19
N LEU A 48 -19.00 17.08 -2.26
CA LEU A 48 -19.96 16.07 -2.71
C LEU A 48 -20.20 16.32 -4.19
N ILE A 49 -20.11 15.29 -5.04
CA ILE A 49 -20.18 15.40 -6.50
C ILE A 49 -21.48 14.73 -6.97
N PRO A 50 -22.58 15.49 -7.12
CA PRO A 50 -23.88 14.92 -7.47
C PRO A 50 -23.83 14.15 -8.79
N LEU A 51 -24.79 13.23 -8.96
CA LEU A 51 -24.92 12.31 -10.10
C LEU A 51 -23.80 11.26 -10.16
N TRP A 52 -22.54 11.69 -10.22
CA TRP A 52 -21.39 10.80 -10.27
C TRP A 52 -21.30 9.90 -9.02
N ASP A 53 -21.59 10.44 -7.83
CA ASP A 53 -21.56 9.73 -6.55
C ASP A 53 -22.64 8.64 -6.36
N MET A 54 -23.47 8.43 -7.38
CA MET A 54 -24.41 7.31 -7.48
C MET A 54 -23.75 6.05 -8.05
N CYS A 55 -22.56 6.14 -8.65
CA CYS A 55 -21.82 4.98 -9.16
C CYS A 55 -21.29 4.12 -8.02
N ASN A 56 -21.50 2.80 -8.09
CA ASN A 56 -21.01 1.85 -7.09
C ASN A 56 -19.55 1.44 -7.35
N HIS A 57 -18.96 0.78 -6.35
CA HIS A 57 -17.58 0.30 -6.40
C HIS A 57 -17.42 -1.05 -7.12
N THR A 58 -16.36 -1.17 -7.93
CA THR A 58 -15.74 -2.45 -8.33
C THR A 58 -14.22 -2.32 -8.38
N ASN A 59 -13.47 -3.43 -8.45
CA ASN A 59 -12.01 -3.44 -8.60
C ASN A 59 -11.57 -2.79 -9.94
N GLY A 60 -10.44 -2.08 -9.93
CA GLY A 60 -9.93 -1.40 -11.12
C GLY A 60 -8.87 -0.35 -10.79
N LEU A 61 -8.78 0.68 -11.64
CA LEU A 61 -7.96 1.88 -11.44
C LEU A 61 -8.85 3.11 -11.38
N ILE A 62 -8.37 4.19 -10.76
CA ILE A 62 -9.12 5.45 -10.73
C ILE A 62 -9.19 6.01 -12.16
N THR A 63 -10.41 6.17 -12.68
CA THR A 63 -10.68 6.75 -14.01
C THR A 63 -11.48 8.06 -13.93
N THR A 64 -11.51 8.66 -12.74
CA THR A 64 -12.13 9.96 -12.49
C THR A 64 -11.06 10.98 -12.14
N GLY A 65 -11.11 12.14 -12.77
CA GLY A 65 -10.21 13.26 -12.53
C GLY A 65 -10.98 14.58 -12.49
N TYR A 66 -10.32 15.63 -12.00
CA TYR A 66 -10.85 16.99 -12.05
C TYR A 66 -10.18 17.75 -13.20
N ASN A 67 -10.96 18.27 -14.13
CA ASN A 67 -10.50 19.15 -15.19
C ASN A 67 -10.60 20.60 -14.69
N LEU A 68 -9.45 21.22 -14.41
CA LEU A 68 -9.38 22.61 -13.93
C LEU A 68 -9.71 23.63 -15.01
N GLU A 69 -9.46 23.32 -16.29
CA GLU A 69 -9.70 24.27 -17.39
C GLU A 69 -11.21 24.45 -17.63
N ASP A 70 -11.96 23.35 -17.57
CA ASP A 70 -13.43 23.34 -17.74
C ASP A 70 -14.19 23.38 -16.40
N ASP A 71 -13.47 23.50 -15.27
CA ASP A 71 -13.97 23.49 -13.89
C ASP A 71 -15.03 22.40 -13.61
N ARG A 72 -14.69 21.14 -13.91
CA ARG A 72 -15.62 20.01 -13.76
C ARG A 72 -14.94 18.69 -13.43
N CYS A 73 -15.72 17.80 -12.82
CA CYS A 73 -15.33 16.40 -12.63
C CYS A 73 -15.58 15.62 -13.92
N GLU A 74 -14.57 14.89 -14.39
CA GLU A 74 -14.64 14.04 -15.59
C GLU A 74 -14.39 12.59 -15.20
N CYS A 75 -15.27 11.69 -15.67
CA CYS A 75 -15.15 10.26 -15.46
C CYS A 75 -15.17 9.56 -16.81
N VAL A 76 -14.11 8.82 -17.11
CA VAL A 76 -14.10 7.89 -18.24
C VAL A 76 -14.48 6.49 -17.76
N ALA A 77 -15.09 5.70 -18.66
CA ALA A 77 -15.54 4.36 -18.32
C ALA A 77 -14.36 3.49 -17.86
N LEU A 78 -14.52 2.83 -16.70
CA LEU A 78 -13.50 1.94 -16.14
C LEU A 78 -13.22 0.73 -17.04
N GLN A 79 -14.27 0.29 -17.74
CA GLN A 79 -14.29 -0.85 -18.65
C GLN A 79 -15.46 -0.67 -19.62
N ASP A 80 -15.59 -1.57 -20.60
CA ASP A 80 -16.78 -1.61 -21.44
C ASP A 80 -18.02 -1.96 -20.61
N PHE A 81 -19.10 -1.21 -20.78
CA PHE A 81 -20.41 -1.48 -20.19
C PHE A 81 -21.45 -1.62 -21.31
N LYS A 82 -22.15 -2.75 -21.36
CA LYS A 82 -23.22 -2.98 -22.32
C LYS A 82 -24.51 -2.31 -21.87
N VAL A 83 -25.43 -2.08 -22.82
CA VAL A 83 -26.76 -1.57 -22.51
C VAL A 83 -27.45 -2.50 -21.50
N GLY A 84 -27.89 -1.92 -20.37
CA GLY A 84 -28.52 -2.64 -19.27
C GLY A 84 -27.57 -3.10 -18.16
N GLU A 85 -26.25 -2.96 -18.34
CA GLU A 85 -25.27 -3.23 -17.28
C GLU A 85 -25.13 -2.03 -16.34
N GLN A 86 -24.84 -2.32 -15.07
CA GLN A 86 -24.56 -1.28 -14.09
C GLN A 86 -23.17 -0.68 -14.34
N ILE A 87 -23.09 0.66 -14.33
CA ILE A 87 -21.83 1.39 -14.42
C ILE A 87 -21.19 1.43 -13.04
N TYR A 88 -19.93 0.99 -12.97
CA TYR A 88 -19.12 1.01 -11.76
C TYR A 88 -17.89 1.90 -11.93
N ILE A 89 -17.36 2.34 -10.80
CA ILE A 89 -16.07 3.04 -10.70
C ILE A 89 -15.19 2.37 -9.64
N PHE A 90 -13.88 2.64 -9.68
CA PHE A 90 -12.96 2.22 -8.63
C PHE A 90 -12.81 3.36 -7.60
N TYR A 91 -13.30 3.14 -6.38
CA TYR A 91 -13.31 4.14 -5.30
C TYR A 91 -11.92 4.47 -4.75
N GLY A 92 -10.90 3.68 -5.10
CA GLY A 92 -9.53 3.80 -4.59
C GLY A 92 -9.07 2.57 -3.83
N THR A 93 -7.79 2.56 -3.47
CA THR A 93 -7.07 1.42 -2.86
C THR A 93 -7.35 1.28 -1.36
N ARG A 94 -8.62 1.29 -0.96
CA ARG A 94 -9.06 1.19 0.44
C ARG A 94 -9.12 -0.26 0.93
N SER A 95 -8.86 -0.47 2.22
CA SER A 95 -9.03 -1.79 2.85
C SER A 95 -10.51 -2.07 3.15
N ASN A 96 -10.86 -3.32 3.45
CA ASN A 96 -12.23 -3.63 3.86
C ASN A 96 -12.60 -3.00 5.21
N ALA A 97 -11.63 -2.79 6.11
CA ALA A 97 -11.88 -2.02 7.33
C ALA A 97 -12.29 -0.57 7.00
N GLU A 98 -11.62 0.06 6.04
CA GLU A 98 -11.97 1.41 5.58
C GLU A 98 -13.31 1.42 4.83
N PHE A 99 -13.59 0.45 3.96
CA PHE A 99 -14.90 0.36 3.28
C PHE A 99 -16.06 0.14 4.26
N VAL A 100 -15.92 -0.72 5.26
CA VAL A 100 -17.00 -0.95 6.24
C VAL A 100 -17.22 0.30 7.09
N ILE A 101 -16.15 0.90 7.62
CA ILE A 101 -16.27 2.01 8.57
C ILE A 101 -16.66 3.33 7.88
N HIS A 102 -16.10 3.61 6.71
CA HIS A 102 -16.25 4.91 6.04
C HIS A 102 -17.13 4.87 4.79
N SER A 103 -17.37 3.69 4.19
CA SER A 103 -18.24 3.55 3.01
C SER A 103 -19.49 2.70 3.26
N GLY A 104 -19.61 2.05 4.42
CA GLY A 104 -20.81 1.31 4.82
C GLY A 104 -21.02 -0.02 4.10
N PHE A 105 -19.99 -0.60 3.47
CA PHE A 105 -20.07 -1.90 2.80
C PHE A 105 -18.77 -2.71 2.98
N PHE A 106 -18.87 -4.04 2.87
CA PHE A 106 -17.72 -4.93 2.74
C PHE A 106 -17.58 -5.34 1.27
N PHE A 107 -16.36 -5.32 0.72
CA PHE A 107 -16.11 -5.70 -0.67
C PHE A 107 -15.44 -7.08 -0.76
N ASP A 108 -16.16 -8.05 -1.29
CA ASP A 108 -15.62 -9.38 -1.56
C ASP A 108 -14.50 -9.29 -2.61
N ASN A 109 -13.43 -10.08 -2.42
CA ASN A 109 -12.27 -10.10 -3.31
C ASN A 109 -11.57 -8.73 -3.50
N ASN A 110 -11.50 -7.92 -2.44
CA ASN A 110 -10.72 -6.68 -2.43
C ASN A 110 -9.21 -6.96 -2.55
N SER A 111 -8.61 -6.62 -3.70
CA SER A 111 -7.17 -6.79 -3.97
C SER A 111 -6.27 -5.84 -3.18
N HIS A 112 -6.84 -4.83 -2.52
CA HIS A 112 -6.11 -3.83 -1.73
C HIS A 112 -6.33 -3.98 -0.22
N ASP A 113 -6.94 -5.10 0.19
CA ASP A 113 -7.20 -5.37 1.60
C ASP A 113 -5.91 -5.59 2.38
N ARG A 114 -5.91 -5.12 3.63
CA ARG A 114 -4.71 -5.08 4.48
C ARG A 114 -5.06 -4.94 5.95
N VAL A 115 -4.22 -5.52 6.79
CA VAL A 115 -4.27 -5.36 8.25
C VAL A 115 -3.09 -4.57 8.77
N LYS A 116 -3.28 -3.88 9.90
CA LYS A 116 -2.23 -3.07 10.53
C LYS A 116 -1.32 -3.94 11.40
N ILE A 117 -0.02 -3.71 11.35
CA ILE A 117 0.98 -4.32 12.23
C ILE A 117 1.89 -3.23 12.82
N LYS A 118 1.84 -3.06 14.15
CA LYS A 118 2.68 -2.08 14.85
C LYS A 118 4.02 -2.71 15.23
N LEU A 119 5.11 -2.11 14.75
CA LEU A 119 6.48 -2.55 15.04
C LEU A 119 7.35 -1.37 15.49
N GLY A 120 8.44 -1.67 16.17
CA GLY A 120 9.40 -0.68 16.62
C GLY A 120 10.68 -1.32 17.16
N VAL A 121 11.79 -0.62 17.01
CA VAL A 121 13.06 -1.00 17.64
C VAL A 121 12.98 -0.63 19.13
N SER A 122 13.19 -1.60 20.02
CA SER A 122 13.15 -1.34 21.46
C SER A 122 14.31 -0.44 21.89
N LYS A 123 14.05 0.55 22.75
CA LYS A 123 15.10 1.37 23.37
C LYS A 123 16.07 0.58 24.26
N SER A 124 15.68 -0.63 24.67
CA SER A 124 16.53 -1.55 25.42
C SER A 124 17.44 -2.41 24.53
N ASP A 125 17.32 -2.33 23.21
CA ASP A 125 18.21 -3.02 22.27
C ASP A 125 19.60 -2.38 22.34
N ARG A 126 20.64 -3.20 22.54
CA ARG A 126 22.05 -2.74 22.59
C ARG A 126 22.44 -1.99 21.30
N LEU A 127 21.83 -2.34 20.18
CA LEU A 127 22.08 -1.76 18.86
C LEU A 127 21.07 -0.66 18.49
N TYR A 128 20.24 -0.21 19.43
CA TYR A 128 19.17 0.78 19.17
C TYR A 128 19.68 2.02 18.41
N ALA A 129 20.77 2.63 18.87
CA ALA A 129 21.27 3.87 18.27
C ALA A 129 21.68 3.68 16.81
N MET A 130 22.33 2.55 16.48
CA MET A 130 22.75 2.23 15.12
C MET A 130 21.54 1.91 14.23
N LYS A 131 20.60 1.08 14.71
CA LYS A 131 19.35 0.78 13.98
C LYS A 131 18.55 2.05 13.71
N ALA A 132 18.44 2.93 14.70
CA ALA A 132 17.73 4.19 14.57
C ALA A 132 18.36 5.11 13.51
N GLU A 133 19.69 5.19 13.47
CA GLU A 133 20.40 5.98 12.46
C GLU A 133 20.23 5.42 11.05
N VAL A 134 20.35 4.10 10.85
CA VAL A 134 20.11 3.47 9.54
C VAL A 134 18.67 3.72 9.07
N LEU A 135 17.68 3.52 9.96
CA LEU A 135 16.28 3.81 9.65
C LEU A 135 16.07 5.29 9.32
N ALA A 136 16.68 6.22 10.06
CA ALA A 136 16.58 7.65 9.80
C ALA A 136 17.13 8.04 8.42
N ARG A 137 18.29 7.49 8.01
CA ARG A 137 18.85 7.70 6.67
C ARG A 137 17.98 7.09 5.57
N ALA A 138 17.27 6.01 5.86
CA ALA A 138 16.29 5.40 4.96
C ALA A 138 14.92 6.14 4.95
N GLY A 139 14.73 7.18 5.76
CA GLY A 139 13.45 7.88 5.89
C GLY A 139 12.37 7.06 6.59
N ILE A 140 12.75 6.07 7.41
CA ILE A 140 11.83 5.16 8.10
C ILE A 140 11.80 5.50 9.61
N PRO A 141 10.62 5.63 10.24
CA PRO A 141 10.52 5.84 11.68
C PRO A 141 11.01 4.63 12.49
N THR A 142 11.59 4.87 13.67
CA THR A 142 12.03 3.81 14.60
C THR A 142 10.88 2.99 15.19
N SER A 143 9.65 3.53 15.16
CA SER A 143 8.41 2.81 15.41
C SER A 143 7.28 3.37 14.56
N SER A 144 6.54 2.49 13.89
CA SER A 144 5.42 2.85 13.01
C SER A 144 4.34 1.77 13.01
N VAL A 145 3.20 2.10 12.42
CA VAL A 145 2.15 1.15 12.07
C VAL A 145 2.30 0.84 10.57
N PHE A 146 2.72 -0.38 10.27
CA PHE A 146 2.84 -0.88 8.90
C PHE A 146 1.58 -1.66 8.51
N ALA A 147 1.55 -2.17 7.28
CA ALA A 147 0.47 -2.99 6.75
C ALA A 147 0.97 -4.37 6.31
N LEU A 148 0.15 -5.40 6.54
CA LEU A 148 0.24 -6.69 5.87
C LEU A 148 -0.88 -6.76 4.84
N HIS A 149 -0.53 -7.09 3.60
CA HIS A 149 -1.44 -7.08 2.46
C HIS A 149 -1.99 -8.47 2.16
N SER A 150 -3.19 -8.53 1.57
CA SER A 150 -3.78 -9.77 1.06
C SER A 150 -3.07 -10.32 -0.18
N THR A 151 -2.16 -9.57 -0.80
CA THR A 151 -1.38 -9.91 -2.00
C THR A 151 -0.04 -10.59 -1.67
N GLU A 152 0.65 -11.10 -2.69
CA GLU A 152 2.04 -11.55 -2.59
C GLU A 152 2.95 -10.54 -3.32
N PRO A 153 4.04 -10.04 -2.69
CA PRO A 153 4.45 -10.27 -1.31
C PRO A 153 3.50 -9.60 -0.29
N PRO A 154 3.43 -10.09 0.96
CA PRO A 154 2.50 -9.58 1.97
C PRO A 154 2.97 -8.28 2.63
N ILE A 155 4.19 -7.82 2.34
CA ILE A 155 4.82 -6.64 2.95
C ILE A 155 5.28 -5.65 1.89
N SER A 156 5.24 -4.35 2.21
CA SER A 156 5.77 -3.29 1.35
C SER A 156 7.30 -3.20 1.43
N ALA A 157 7.92 -2.51 0.48
CA ALA A 157 9.35 -2.19 0.49
C ALA A 157 9.79 -1.50 1.80
N GLN A 158 8.96 -0.60 2.33
CA GLN A 158 9.26 0.09 3.59
C GLN A 158 9.25 -0.87 4.79
N LEU A 159 8.28 -1.79 4.85
CA LEU A 159 8.24 -2.80 5.92
C LEU A 159 9.38 -3.81 5.79
N LEU A 160 9.74 -4.22 4.57
CA LEU A 160 10.92 -5.07 4.32
C LEU A 160 12.20 -4.39 4.82
N ALA A 161 12.44 -3.13 4.43
CA ALA A 161 13.58 -2.35 4.90
C ALA A 161 13.62 -2.23 6.43
N PHE A 162 12.47 -1.97 7.05
CA PHE A 162 12.36 -1.92 8.51
C PHE A 162 12.73 -3.26 9.16
N LEU A 163 12.17 -4.37 8.68
CA LEU A 163 12.40 -5.72 9.21
C LEU A 163 13.86 -6.16 9.05
N ARG A 164 14.47 -5.82 7.91
CA ARG A 164 15.90 -6.01 7.64
C ARG A 164 16.77 -5.34 8.71
N VAL A 165 16.58 -4.03 8.91
CA VAL A 165 17.33 -3.27 9.94
C VAL A 165 17.02 -3.77 11.36
N PHE A 166 15.77 -4.16 11.62
CA PHE A 166 15.35 -4.74 12.90
C PHE A 166 16.14 -6.01 13.24
N CYS A 167 16.50 -6.81 12.23
CA CYS A 167 17.23 -8.08 12.37
C CYS A 167 18.74 -7.98 12.13
N MET A 168 19.28 -6.81 11.79
CA MET A 168 20.71 -6.66 11.48
C MET A 168 21.63 -6.98 12.66
N SER A 169 22.80 -7.56 12.34
CA SER A 169 23.95 -7.62 13.25
C SER A 169 24.65 -6.26 13.40
N GLU A 170 25.61 -6.18 14.32
CA GLU A 170 26.41 -4.96 14.49
C GLU A 170 27.30 -4.69 13.26
N GLU A 171 27.83 -5.74 12.65
CA GLU A 171 28.66 -5.71 11.45
C GLU A 171 27.85 -5.22 10.24
N GLU A 172 26.66 -5.79 10.02
CA GLU A 172 25.75 -5.36 8.97
C GLU A 172 25.38 -3.88 9.15
N LEU A 173 25.07 -3.44 10.38
CA LEU A 173 24.78 -2.02 10.65
C LEU A 173 25.99 -1.12 10.34
N LYS A 174 27.21 -1.52 10.70
CA LYS A 174 28.43 -0.74 10.39
C LYS A 174 28.59 -0.53 8.89
N GLU A 175 28.31 -1.55 8.08
CA GLU A 175 28.37 -1.45 6.62
C GLU A 175 27.34 -0.49 6.01
N HIS A 176 26.20 -0.29 6.67
CA HIS A 176 25.17 0.66 6.25
C HIS A 176 25.38 2.08 6.82
N LEU A 177 26.35 2.24 7.73
CA LEU A 177 26.65 3.52 8.37
C LEU A 177 27.96 4.13 7.89
N ILE A 178 28.95 3.29 7.56
CA ILE A 178 30.35 3.68 7.32
C ILE A 178 30.80 3.17 5.95
N GLY A 179 31.48 4.03 5.19
CA GLY A 179 32.09 3.70 3.90
C GLY A 179 31.35 4.29 2.70
N GLU A 180 32.04 4.34 1.55
CA GLU A 180 31.52 4.99 0.33
C GLU A 180 30.24 4.31 -0.20
N ARG A 181 30.10 2.99 -0.01
CA ARG A 181 28.94 2.19 -0.45
C ARG A 181 27.77 2.17 0.55
N ALA A 182 27.85 2.89 1.66
CA ALA A 182 26.80 2.88 2.68
C ALA A 182 25.46 3.43 2.15
N ILE A 183 25.53 4.45 1.28
CA ILE A 183 24.34 5.06 0.67
C ILE A 183 23.64 4.08 -0.28
N ASP A 184 24.42 3.39 -1.13
CA ASP A 184 23.90 2.39 -2.06
C ASP A 184 23.19 1.25 -1.32
N LYS A 185 23.76 0.81 -0.18
CA LYS A 185 23.15 -0.21 0.68
C LYS A 185 21.85 0.25 1.32
N ILE A 186 21.76 1.52 1.72
CA ILE A 186 20.50 2.10 2.23
C ILE A 186 19.43 2.11 1.14
N PHE A 187 19.81 2.46 -0.10
CA PHE A 187 18.89 2.53 -1.23
C PHE A 187 18.26 1.16 -1.56
N THR A 188 19.00 0.07 -1.38
CA THR A 188 18.51 -1.29 -1.68
C THR A 188 17.80 -1.98 -0.51
N LEU A 189 17.70 -1.36 0.68
CA LEU A 189 17.05 -1.96 1.86
C LEU A 189 15.61 -2.43 1.59
N GLY A 190 14.86 -1.73 0.75
CA GLY A 190 13.49 -2.10 0.42
C GLY A 190 13.33 -3.06 -0.77
N ASN A 191 14.42 -3.47 -1.42
CA ASN A 191 14.38 -4.29 -2.62
C ASN A 191 14.62 -5.78 -2.29
N SER A 192 13.65 -6.64 -2.61
CA SER A 192 13.70 -8.09 -2.37
C SER A 192 14.79 -8.82 -3.14
N GLU A 193 15.26 -8.27 -4.27
CA GLU A 193 16.32 -8.88 -5.10
C GLU A 193 17.71 -8.72 -4.49
N PHE A 194 17.90 -7.74 -3.60
CA PHE A 194 19.17 -7.41 -2.96
C PHE A 194 19.08 -7.63 -1.43
N PRO A 195 19.13 -8.88 -0.95
CA PRO A 195 19.16 -9.17 0.48
C PRO A 195 20.48 -8.68 1.10
N ILE A 196 20.43 -8.28 2.38
CA ILE A 196 21.63 -7.91 3.14
C ILE A 196 22.53 -9.14 3.30
N SER A 197 21.94 -10.22 3.80
CA SER A 197 22.56 -11.53 3.96
C SER A 197 21.47 -12.59 4.04
N TRP A 198 21.84 -13.84 3.77
CA TRP A 198 20.93 -14.97 3.90
C TRP A 198 20.42 -15.12 5.34
N ASP A 199 21.29 -14.93 6.32
CA ASP A 199 20.94 -15.01 7.75
C ASP A 199 19.97 -13.89 8.18
N ASN A 200 20.16 -12.66 7.68
CA ASN A 200 19.25 -11.55 7.93
C ASN A 200 17.82 -11.86 7.42
N GLU A 201 17.72 -12.39 6.19
CA GLU A 201 16.43 -12.79 5.61
C GLU A 201 15.78 -13.92 6.41
N VAL A 202 16.53 -14.96 6.82
CA VAL A 202 15.99 -16.03 7.66
C VAL A 202 15.46 -15.48 8.98
N LYS A 203 16.19 -14.58 9.65
CA LYS A 203 15.77 -13.95 10.91
C LYS A 203 14.50 -13.12 10.75
N LEU A 204 14.43 -12.28 9.71
CA LEU A 204 13.30 -11.38 9.52
C LEU A 204 12.01 -12.14 9.15
N TRP A 205 12.10 -13.16 8.30
CA TRP A 205 10.93 -13.97 7.93
C TRP A 205 10.47 -14.85 9.09
N THR A 206 11.41 -15.40 9.88
CA THR A 206 11.09 -16.10 11.13
C THR A 206 10.36 -15.18 12.11
N PHE A 207 10.83 -13.94 12.27
CA PHE A 207 10.17 -12.95 13.12
C PHE A 207 8.75 -12.64 12.64
N LEU A 208 8.58 -12.39 11.33
CA LEU A 208 7.28 -12.03 10.75
C LEU A 208 6.27 -13.17 10.89
N GLU A 209 6.68 -14.41 10.59
CA GLU A 209 5.86 -15.61 10.77
C GLU A 209 5.39 -15.76 12.22
N ALA A 210 6.31 -15.65 13.19
CA ALA A 210 6.00 -15.75 14.61
C ALA A 210 5.07 -14.62 15.06
N ARG A 211 5.30 -13.39 14.57
CA ARG A 211 4.51 -12.22 14.92
C ARG A 211 3.09 -12.30 14.36
N ALA A 212 2.92 -12.65 13.10
CA ALA A 212 1.60 -12.83 12.49
C ALA A 212 0.83 -13.97 13.17
N SER A 213 1.50 -15.08 13.49
CA SER A 213 0.93 -16.19 14.28
C SER A 213 0.48 -15.75 15.68
N LEU A 214 1.25 -14.88 16.35
CA LEU A 214 0.86 -14.34 17.65
C LEU A 214 -0.37 -13.44 17.55
N LEU A 215 -0.45 -12.59 16.52
CA LEU A 215 -1.61 -11.74 16.28
C LEU A 215 -2.88 -12.57 16.02
N LEU A 216 -2.79 -13.64 15.23
CA LEU A 216 -3.92 -14.57 15.01
C LEU A 216 -4.48 -15.11 16.33
N LYS A 217 -3.61 -15.49 17.27
CA LYS A 217 -4.02 -16.02 18.59
C LYS A 217 -4.71 -14.99 19.48
N THR A 218 -4.71 -13.71 19.12
CA THR A 218 -5.45 -12.67 19.88
C THR A 218 -6.92 -12.56 19.48
N TYR A 219 -7.33 -13.16 18.36
CA TYR A 219 -8.73 -13.20 17.95
C TYR A 219 -9.51 -14.22 18.77
N LYS A 220 -10.79 -13.91 19.00
CA LYS A 220 -11.69 -14.75 19.81
C LYS A 220 -12.21 -15.99 19.07
N THR A 221 -12.17 -15.99 17.74
CA THR A 221 -12.69 -17.04 16.85
C THR A 221 -11.63 -17.37 15.79
N THR A 222 -11.68 -18.59 15.25
CA THR A 222 -10.83 -19.01 14.13
C THR A 222 -11.44 -18.64 12.77
N VAL A 223 -10.69 -18.88 11.69
CA VAL A 223 -11.18 -18.72 10.31
C VAL A 223 -12.32 -19.71 10.04
N GLU A 224 -12.19 -20.94 10.51
CA GLU A 224 -13.19 -22.00 10.35
C GLU A 224 -14.47 -21.69 11.12
N ASP A 225 -14.35 -21.18 12.36
CA ASP A 225 -15.49 -20.76 13.17
C ASP A 225 -16.32 -19.70 12.43
N ASP A 226 -15.66 -18.69 11.86
CA ASP A 226 -16.32 -17.59 11.17
C ASP A 226 -16.96 -18.01 9.85
N LYS A 227 -16.30 -18.91 9.08
CA LYS A 227 -16.87 -19.51 7.87
C LYS A 227 -18.13 -20.32 8.20
N SER A 228 -18.03 -21.19 9.19
CA SER A 228 -19.17 -21.98 9.65
C SER A 228 -20.31 -21.09 10.13
N PHE A 229 -20.01 -20.02 10.87
CA PHE A 229 -21.02 -19.08 11.36
C PHE A 229 -21.76 -18.35 10.23
N LEU A 230 -21.04 -17.94 9.18
CA LEU A 230 -21.64 -17.32 7.98
C LEU A 230 -22.54 -18.28 7.19
N GLU A 231 -22.23 -19.58 7.17
CA GLU A 231 -23.00 -20.59 6.43
C GLU A 231 -24.23 -21.09 7.17
N THR A 232 -24.18 -21.12 8.51
CA THR A 232 -25.19 -21.82 9.33
C THR A 232 -26.25 -20.91 9.96
N HIS A 233 -26.03 -19.59 9.98
CA HIS A 233 -26.92 -18.64 10.62
C HIS A 233 -27.56 -17.70 9.61
N ASP A 234 -28.83 -17.37 9.84
CA ASP A 234 -29.49 -16.27 9.14
C ASP A 234 -29.09 -14.94 9.79
N LEU A 235 -28.49 -14.04 9.01
CA LEU A 235 -27.78 -12.86 9.51
C LEU A 235 -28.20 -11.61 8.74
N THR A 236 -28.32 -10.49 9.47
CA THR A 236 -28.50 -9.18 8.84
C THR A 236 -27.27 -8.79 8.02
N SER A 237 -27.44 -7.92 7.03
CA SER A 237 -26.31 -7.39 6.23
C SER A 237 -25.20 -6.78 7.08
N HIS A 238 -25.55 -6.04 8.14
CA HIS A 238 -24.58 -5.46 9.08
C HIS A 238 -23.80 -6.53 9.86
N ALA A 239 -24.48 -7.61 10.28
CA ALA A 239 -23.82 -8.72 10.96
C ALA A 239 -22.87 -9.46 10.01
N ILE A 240 -23.30 -9.71 8.77
CA ILE A 240 -22.46 -10.32 7.72
C ILE A 240 -21.20 -9.48 7.49
N MET A 241 -21.32 -8.16 7.34
CA MET A 241 -20.16 -7.27 7.16
C MET A 241 -19.18 -7.36 8.34
N ALA A 242 -19.68 -7.34 9.58
CA ALA A 242 -18.84 -7.43 10.77
C ALA A 242 -18.09 -8.77 10.85
N ILE A 243 -18.75 -9.88 10.49
CA ILE A 243 -18.14 -11.22 10.50
C ILE A 243 -17.13 -11.36 9.35
N LYS A 244 -17.49 -10.93 8.13
CA LYS A 244 -16.56 -10.91 6.99
C LYS A 244 -15.34 -10.04 7.26
N LEU A 245 -15.49 -8.90 7.95
CA LEU A 245 -14.37 -8.04 8.33
C LEU A 245 -13.38 -8.78 9.24
N ARG A 246 -13.84 -9.33 10.36
CA ARG A 246 -12.94 -10.07 11.28
C ARG A 246 -12.39 -11.36 10.66
N LEU A 247 -13.11 -11.97 9.73
CA LEU A 247 -12.63 -13.13 8.96
C LEU A 247 -11.49 -12.71 8.04
N GLY A 248 -11.68 -11.66 7.23
CA GLY A 248 -10.68 -11.14 6.30
C GLY A 248 -9.38 -10.72 7.00
N GLU A 249 -9.48 -10.12 8.19
CA GLU A 249 -8.29 -9.80 9.00
C GLU A 249 -7.46 -11.05 9.34
N LYS A 250 -8.12 -12.16 9.70
CA LYS A 250 -7.44 -13.43 9.99
C LYS A 250 -6.90 -14.10 8.73
N GLU A 251 -7.64 -14.09 7.63
CA GLU A 251 -7.17 -14.69 6.36
C GLU A 251 -5.90 -13.99 5.83
N ILE A 252 -5.82 -12.66 5.96
CA ILE A 252 -4.59 -11.90 5.63
C ILE A 252 -3.42 -12.33 6.52
N LEU A 253 -3.65 -12.48 7.83
CA LEU A 253 -2.60 -12.92 8.75
C LEU A 253 -2.16 -14.37 8.47
N GLU A 254 -3.08 -15.30 8.19
CA GLU A 254 -2.74 -16.67 7.82
C GLU A 254 -1.92 -16.73 6.53
N LYS A 255 -2.30 -15.91 5.54
CA LYS A 255 -1.54 -15.79 4.29
C LYS A 255 -0.14 -15.25 4.55
N ALA A 256 0.00 -14.22 5.39
CA ALA A 256 1.30 -13.68 5.79
C ALA A 256 2.16 -14.73 6.51
N VAL A 257 1.58 -15.57 7.38
CA VAL A 257 2.28 -16.69 8.03
C VAL A 257 2.79 -17.69 6.99
N LYS A 258 1.94 -18.12 6.06
CA LYS A 258 2.31 -19.09 5.00
C LYS A 258 3.40 -18.53 4.09
N SER A 259 3.27 -17.28 3.66
CA SER A 259 4.24 -16.59 2.81
C SER A 259 5.59 -16.42 3.52
N ALA A 260 5.58 -15.97 4.79
CA ALA A 260 6.79 -15.83 5.59
C ALA A 260 7.50 -17.18 5.83
N ALA A 261 6.75 -18.26 6.08
CA ALA A 261 7.32 -19.60 6.22
C ALA A 261 8.00 -20.07 4.92
N ALA A 262 7.36 -19.85 3.77
CA ALA A 262 7.94 -20.18 2.46
C ALA A 262 9.21 -19.38 2.18
N SER A 263 9.21 -18.07 2.47
CA SER A 263 10.41 -17.22 2.34
C SER A 263 11.53 -17.68 3.28
N ARG A 264 11.23 -17.98 4.54
CA ARG A 264 12.20 -18.54 5.50
C ARG A 264 12.84 -19.81 4.95
N GLU A 265 12.05 -20.76 4.45
CA GLU A 265 12.56 -22.01 3.89
C GLU A 265 13.44 -21.77 2.65
N TYR A 266 13.03 -20.86 1.76
CA TYR A 266 13.80 -20.47 0.58
C TYR A 266 15.18 -19.94 0.97
N TYR A 267 15.23 -18.94 1.85
CA TYR A 267 16.49 -18.32 2.28
C TYR A 267 17.36 -19.27 3.12
N THR A 268 16.75 -20.17 3.90
CA THR A 268 17.48 -21.21 4.63
C THR A 268 18.20 -22.16 3.67
N LYS A 269 17.50 -22.68 2.65
CA LYS A 269 18.10 -23.60 1.65
C LYS A 269 19.21 -22.91 0.87
N ASN A 270 18.99 -21.68 0.41
CA ASN A 270 19.98 -20.94 -0.38
C ASN A 270 21.21 -20.53 0.44
N GLY A 271 21.05 -20.21 1.73
CA GLY A 271 22.17 -19.95 2.63
C GLY A 271 23.07 -21.17 2.83
N PHE A 272 22.49 -22.38 2.93
CA PHE A 272 23.26 -23.62 3.01
C PHE A 272 24.01 -23.94 1.71
N VAL A 273 23.42 -23.67 0.55
CA VAL A 273 24.01 -24.00 -0.76
C VAL A 273 25.15 -23.03 -1.13
N ASN A 274 25.00 -21.74 -0.83
CA ASN A 274 25.95 -20.71 -1.28
C ASN A 274 27.00 -20.32 -0.22
N GLY A 275 26.85 -20.81 1.02
CA GLY A 275 27.72 -20.47 2.15
C GLY A 275 27.51 -19.05 2.70
N GLU A 276 27.88 -18.81 3.95
CA GLU A 276 27.68 -17.52 4.66
C GLU A 276 28.36 -16.31 3.99
N ASN A 277 29.26 -16.54 3.02
CA ASN A 277 30.10 -15.50 2.39
C ASN A 277 29.83 -15.26 0.89
N SER A 278 28.75 -15.77 0.30
CA SER A 278 28.35 -15.32 -1.05
C SER A 278 27.73 -13.93 -0.96
N LEU A 279 28.57 -12.90 -0.79
CA LEU A 279 28.14 -11.50 -0.85
C LEU A 279 27.40 -11.27 -2.17
N PHE A 280 26.13 -10.85 -2.09
CA PHE A 280 25.41 -10.27 -3.23
C PHE A 280 26.07 -8.93 -3.57
N ASN A 281 27.20 -9.00 -4.28
CA ASN A 281 27.77 -7.84 -4.93
C ASN A 281 26.85 -7.49 -6.09
N GLY A 282 26.02 -6.45 -5.92
CA GLY A 282 25.22 -5.82 -6.96
C GLY A 282 26.04 -5.16 -8.09
N THR A 283 27.19 -5.73 -8.48
CA THR A 283 28.11 -5.15 -9.46
C THR A 283 28.32 -6.01 -10.71
N LYS A 284 27.50 -7.03 -10.97
CA LYS A 284 27.64 -7.86 -12.19
C LYS A 284 26.54 -7.78 -13.24
N SER A 285 25.56 -6.87 -13.13
CA SER A 285 24.57 -6.66 -14.20
C SER A 285 24.41 -5.19 -14.65
N GLU A 286 24.78 -4.20 -13.82
CA GLU A 286 24.62 -2.79 -14.20
C GLU A 286 25.69 -2.31 -15.20
N SER A 287 26.94 -2.77 -15.08
CA SER A 287 28.02 -2.34 -15.99
C SER A 287 27.90 -2.90 -17.41
N GLU A 288 27.21 -4.02 -17.60
CA GLU A 288 26.99 -4.60 -18.94
C GLU A 288 25.79 -3.98 -19.67
N ASN A 289 24.76 -3.53 -18.94
CA ASN A 289 23.60 -2.86 -19.54
C ASN A 289 23.90 -1.40 -19.90
N LEU A 290 24.66 -0.67 -19.06
CA LEU A 290 25.06 0.71 -19.36
C LEU A 290 25.99 0.82 -20.58
N ASN A 291 26.84 -0.18 -20.83
CA ASN A 291 27.70 -0.21 -22.02
C ASN A 291 26.94 -0.62 -23.30
N LYS A 292 25.90 -1.46 -23.19
CA LYS A 292 25.02 -1.80 -24.32
C LYS A 292 24.12 -0.64 -24.73
N GLU A 293 23.58 0.12 -23.78
CA GLU A 293 22.75 1.29 -24.09
C GLU A 293 23.55 2.45 -24.70
N LYS A 294 24.80 2.66 -24.27
CA LYS A 294 25.70 3.64 -24.92
C LYS A 294 26.10 3.23 -26.33
N SER A 295 26.42 1.94 -26.55
CA SER A 295 26.78 1.42 -27.88
C SER A 295 25.60 1.48 -28.88
N ASN A 296 24.37 1.33 -28.40
CA ASN A 296 23.18 1.41 -29.26
C ASN A 296 22.81 2.85 -29.62
N ARG A 297 23.01 3.82 -28.70
CA ARG A 297 22.78 5.24 -29.01
C ARG A 297 23.78 5.82 -30.02
N GLU A 298 25.05 5.43 -29.94
CA GLU A 298 26.07 5.86 -30.91
C GLU A 298 25.88 5.25 -32.32
N THR A 299 25.13 4.15 -32.45
CA THR A 299 24.84 3.51 -33.74
C THR A 299 23.52 3.95 -34.37
N GLU A 300 22.58 4.49 -33.59
CA GLU A 300 21.35 5.12 -34.10
C GLU A 300 21.60 6.54 -34.63
N ASP A 301 22.40 7.36 -33.91
CA ASP A 301 22.72 8.73 -34.35
C ASP A 301 23.59 8.79 -35.63
N ALA A 302 24.29 7.71 -35.97
CA ALA A 302 25.09 7.61 -37.19
C ALA A 302 24.29 7.14 -38.43
N LYS A 303 23.02 6.74 -38.27
CA LYS A 303 22.17 6.22 -39.35
C LYS A 303 21.13 7.21 -39.86
N GLU A 304 20.88 8.32 -39.17
CA GLU A 304 19.89 9.33 -39.57
C GLU A 304 20.49 10.51 -40.37
N SER A 305 21.81 10.56 -40.60
CA SER A 305 22.46 11.68 -41.29
C SER A 305 22.86 11.42 -42.74
N SER A 306 22.32 10.42 -43.44
CA SER A 306 22.69 10.16 -44.84
C SER A 306 21.56 9.64 -45.72
N SER A 307 20.52 10.44 -45.96
CA SER A 307 19.74 10.36 -47.20
C SER A 307 18.81 11.55 -47.36
N GLU A 308 19.28 12.63 -48.00
CA GLU A 308 18.43 13.39 -48.95
C GLU A 308 19.26 14.36 -49.79
N SER A 309 19.03 14.25 -51.11
CA SER A 309 18.96 15.34 -52.12
C SER A 309 20.00 15.33 -53.24
N THR A 310 19.70 14.60 -54.31
CA THR A 310 19.93 15.00 -55.70
C THR A 310 18.78 14.45 -56.54
N ASP A 311 17.89 15.30 -57.06
CA ASP A 311 17.83 15.53 -58.51
C ASP A 311 16.74 16.51 -58.95
N GLU A 312 17.11 17.18 -60.03
CA GLU A 312 16.56 18.34 -60.71
C GLU A 312 15.38 18.00 -61.66
N VAL A 313 14.37 18.89 -61.66
CA VAL A 313 13.86 19.69 -62.81
C VAL A 313 13.07 19.04 -63.98
N LYS A 314 12.01 19.80 -64.36
CA LYS A 314 11.15 19.83 -65.58
C LYS A 314 10.03 18.79 -65.62
N GLU A 315 8.77 19.16 -65.85
CA GLU A 315 8.19 20.19 -66.75
C GLU A 315 6.97 20.87 -66.13
#